data_AF-A0A7C8RB43-F1
#
_entry.id   AF-A0A7C8RB43-F1
#
_cell.length_a   1.000
_cell.length_b   1.000
_cell.length_c   1.000
_cell.angle_alpha   90.00
_cell.angle_beta   90.00
_cell.angle_gamma   90.00
#
_symmetry.space_group_name_H-M   'P 1'
#
loop_
_entity.id
_entity.type
_entity.pdbx_description
1 polymer ?
#
loop_
_entity_poly.entity_id
_entity_poly.type
_entity_poly.pdbx_seq_one_letter_code
_entity_poly.pdbx_strand_id
1 'polypeptide(L)'
;MLTDLFHTSAFTLYYKEVRGIPPLPNSKLLNGKRKFPCNLTTDSRCVSDKGGFTDIVFEKGKKYRLRLINMSTTYMQTFWIDGYNFTVAAADFVPIELYRTGVINIAIGQRYDVIVEANGDTCEQIDFWINMKTCLTPPGVLPVECSTEDARTGIARYDSRSTKNPSTISNCRNQKLYRDEPKQLIKPILKKSVPPPPSGILDGFFVSWDPSSNELKTLQSGTEWRWNMANSTFFVDWAEPTYSYLGLEGAKMPFPHSYQPIYLNKKNRWAYFIISASFTRTGKTPLRLDHPIHLHGHDFFVLAQVINEQFDKNVPVTYDLDNPMRRDTTVLLGGGLLVIAFETRNPGPWLIHCHLAFHPSNGFALQFIERESEILEQLNGREARQYR
;
A
#
# COMPACT_ATOMS: atom_id res chain seq x y z
N MET A 1 1.11 13.74 5.97
CA MET A 1 0.61 12.37 6.17
C MET A 1 -0.88 12.32 5.86
N LEU A 2 -1.33 11.23 5.27
CA LEU A 2 -2.69 11.01 4.83
C LEU A 2 -3.16 9.65 5.41
N THR A 3 -4.31 9.60 6.07
CA THR A 3 -4.76 8.36 6.74
C THR A 3 -6.26 8.28 6.84
N ASP A 4 -6.82 7.09 6.80
CA ASP A 4 -8.17 6.83 7.31
C ASP A 4 -8.18 6.83 8.85
N LEU A 5 -9.37 6.90 9.45
CA LEU A 5 -9.55 6.90 10.89
C LEU A 5 -10.76 6.06 11.31
N PHE A 6 -10.51 5.18 12.27
CA PHE A 6 -11.55 4.43 12.99
C PHE A 6 -11.73 5.00 14.39
N HIS A 7 -12.98 5.11 14.84
CA HIS A 7 -13.32 5.42 16.24
C HIS A 7 -13.42 4.15 17.10
N THR A 8 -13.31 2.97 16.47
CA THR A 8 -13.26 1.66 17.14
C THR A 8 -11.85 1.10 17.01
N SER A 9 -11.37 0.46 18.07
CA SER A 9 -10.04 -0.16 18.08
C SER A 9 -9.88 -1.22 16.99
N ALA A 10 -8.69 -1.27 16.39
CA ALA A 10 -8.32 -2.27 15.39
C ALA A 10 -8.53 -3.71 15.90
N PHE A 11 -8.27 -3.97 17.18
CA PHE A 11 -8.44 -5.29 17.81
C PHE A 11 -9.90 -5.76 17.80
N THR A 12 -10.86 -4.84 17.94
CA THR A 12 -12.28 -5.16 17.82
C THR A 12 -12.70 -5.33 16.36
N LEU A 13 -12.16 -4.49 15.47
CA LEU A 13 -12.49 -4.49 14.05
C LEU A 13 -11.94 -5.71 13.30
N TYR A 14 -10.83 -6.28 13.76
CA TYR A 14 -10.26 -7.50 13.20
C TYR A 14 -11.26 -8.66 13.14
N TYR A 15 -12.13 -8.81 14.16
CA TYR A 15 -13.16 -9.84 14.14
C TYR A 15 -14.25 -9.63 13.08
N LYS A 16 -14.40 -8.41 12.53
CA LYS A 16 -15.25 -8.20 11.35
C LYS A 16 -14.60 -8.82 10.12
N GLU A 17 -13.30 -8.57 9.91
CA GLU A 17 -12.53 -9.16 8.81
C GLU A 17 -12.58 -10.69 8.84
N VAL A 18 -12.33 -11.29 10.01
CA VAL A 18 -12.39 -12.75 10.20
C VAL A 18 -13.78 -13.33 9.86
N ARG A 19 -14.85 -12.57 10.10
CA ARG A 19 -16.24 -12.95 9.74
C ARG A 19 -16.61 -12.65 8.30
N GLY A 20 -15.66 -12.15 7.52
CA GLY A 20 -15.84 -11.84 6.12
C GLY A 20 -16.41 -10.45 5.83
N ILE A 21 -16.35 -9.53 6.81
CA ILE A 21 -16.91 -8.18 6.71
C ILE A 21 -15.76 -7.16 6.78
N PRO A 22 -15.38 -6.53 5.66
CA PRO A 22 -14.33 -5.52 5.67
C PRO A 22 -14.69 -4.36 6.60
N PRO A 23 -13.84 -4.02 7.60
CA PRO A 23 -14.07 -2.88 8.46
C PRO A 23 -13.90 -1.56 7.68
N LEU A 24 -14.89 -0.67 7.76
CA LEU A 24 -14.87 0.63 7.09
C LEU A 24 -14.52 1.75 8.08
N PRO A 25 -13.55 2.62 7.74
CA PRO A 25 -13.21 3.81 8.51
C PRO A 25 -14.40 4.76 8.72
N ASN A 26 -14.42 5.44 9.87
CA ASN A 26 -15.40 6.46 10.17
C ASN A 26 -15.06 7.80 9.50
N SER A 27 -13.76 8.07 9.36
CA SER A 27 -13.25 9.34 8.84
C SER A 27 -11.89 9.14 8.18
N LYS A 28 -11.21 10.27 7.93
CA LYS A 28 -9.85 10.35 7.42
C LYS A 28 -9.18 11.57 8.03
N LEU A 29 -7.86 11.65 8.01
CA LEU A 29 -7.10 12.76 8.56
C LEU A 29 -6.04 13.18 7.56
N LEU A 30 -5.88 14.49 7.40
CA LEU A 30 -4.69 15.07 6.79
C LEU A 30 -3.84 15.60 7.93
N ASN A 31 -2.61 15.10 8.07
CA ASN A 31 -1.67 15.49 9.11
C ASN A 31 -2.26 15.51 10.54
N GLY A 32 -3.09 14.51 10.86
CA GLY A 32 -3.70 14.34 12.18
C GLY A 32 -4.98 15.14 12.44
N LYS A 33 -5.50 15.90 11.46
CA LYS A 33 -6.71 16.71 11.64
C LYS A 33 -7.78 16.42 10.58
N ARG A 34 -9.05 16.44 11.01
CA ARG A 34 -10.24 16.61 10.17
C ARG A 34 -11.42 17.05 11.04
N LYS A 35 -12.40 17.73 10.44
CA LYS A 35 -13.72 17.95 11.05
C LYS A 35 -14.58 16.68 10.94
N PHE A 36 -15.21 16.28 12.03
CA PHE A 36 -16.14 15.15 12.05
C PHE A 36 -17.56 15.62 12.40
N PRO A 37 -18.60 15.21 11.64
CA PRO A 37 -19.96 15.71 11.83
C PRO A 37 -20.65 15.01 13.01
N CYS A 38 -20.27 15.38 14.25
CA CYS A 38 -20.84 14.77 15.46
C CYS A 38 -22.35 15.00 15.62
N ASN A 39 -22.93 16.00 14.95
CA ASN A 39 -24.38 16.23 14.92
C ASN A 39 -25.15 15.13 14.15
N LEU A 40 -24.47 14.28 13.38
CA LEU A 40 -25.07 13.16 12.66
C LEU A 40 -25.01 11.84 13.45
N THR A 41 -24.54 11.85 14.70
CA THR A 41 -24.45 10.66 15.55
C THR A 41 -24.99 10.91 16.95
N THR A 42 -25.51 9.85 17.57
CA THR A 42 -25.98 9.84 18.96
C THR A 42 -24.89 9.36 19.94
N ASP A 43 -23.69 9.06 19.46
CA ASP A 43 -22.58 8.60 20.29
C ASP A 43 -22.05 9.74 21.18
N SER A 44 -22.19 9.59 22.50
CA SER A 44 -21.77 10.58 23.49
C SER A 44 -20.26 10.85 23.50
N ARG A 45 -19.45 9.95 22.89
CA ARG A 45 -18.01 10.16 22.72
C ARG A 45 -17.69 11.16 21.62
N CYS A 46 -18.65 11.49 20.75
CA CYS A 46 -18.47 12.45 19.68
C CYS A 46 -18.69 13.89 20.17
N VAL A 47 -17.61 14.58 20.52
CA VAL A 47 -17.64 15.97 20.98
C VAL A 47 -17.30 16.93 19.84
N SER A 48 -18.24 17.83 19.49
CA SER A 48 -18.29 18.55 18.21
C SER A 48 -17.46 19.83 18.12
N ASP A 49 -16.68 20.19 19.15
CA ASP A 49 -16.13 21.53 19.36
C ASP A 49 -14.64 21.70 19.04
N LYS A 50 -13.90 20.63 18.68
CA LYS A 50 -12.42 20.69 18.54
C LYS A 50 -11.84 20.24 17.19
N GLY A 51 -12.68 19.85 16.24
CA GLY A 51 -12.22 19.41 14.92
C GLY A 51 -11.78 20.58 14.02
N GLY A 52 -10.67 20.41 13.29
CA GLY A 52 -10.15 21.41 12.35
C GLY A 52 -9.68 20.78 11.04
N PHE A 53 -9.48 21.61 10.02
CA PHE A 53 -8.72 21.22 8.84
C PHE A 53 -7.23 21.43 9.09
N THR A 54 -6.38 20.76 8.32
CA THR A 54 -4.95 21.07 8.32
C THR A 54 -4.68 22.26 7.43
N ASP A 55 -4.14 23.34 8.00
CA ASP A 55 -3.71 24.52 7.26
C ASP A 55 -2.24 24.38 6.83
N ILE A 56 -1.95 24.73 5.57
CA ILE A 56 -0.60 24.87 5.03
C ILE A 56 -0.47 26.31 4.52
N VAL A 57 0.51 27.07 5.01
CA VAL A 57 0.72 28.46 4.59
C VAL A 57 1.76 28.50 3.46
N PHE A 58 1.40 29.10 2.34
CA PHE A 58 2.26 29.37 1.19
C PHE A 58 2.64 30.85 1.12
N GLU A 59 3.89 31.09 0.78
CA GLU A 59 4.39 32.39 0.35
C GLU A 59 4.38 32.45 -1.18
N LYS A 60 3.84 33.54 -1.73
CA LYS A 60 3.76 33.75 -3.17
C LYS A 60 5.10 33.62 -3.87
N GLY A 61 5.13 32.91 -4.99
CA GLY A 61 6.31 32.70 -5.82
C GLY A 61 7.30 31.64 -5.29
N LYS A 62 7.04 31.04 -4.13
CA LYS A 62 7.90 29.98 -3.58
C LYS A 62 7.51 28.59 -4.11
N LYS A 63 8.48 27.67 -4.04
CA LYS A 63 8.28 26.25 -4.32
C LYS A 63 8.35 25.46 -3.03
N TYR A 64 7.37 24.61 -2.80
CA TYR A 64 7.27 23.77 -1.61
C TYR A 64 7.35 22.31 -2.00
N ARG A 65 8.25 21.55 -1.35
CA ARG A 65 8.28 20.09 -1.45
C ARG A 65 7.35 19.51 -0.38
N LEU A 66 6.23 18.93 -0.80
CA LEU A 66 5.34 18.18 0.05
C LEU A 66 5.68 16.69 -0.03
N ARG A 67 5.78 16.05 1.14
CA ARG A 67 6.01 14.61 1.27
C ARG A 67 4.69 13.93 1.64
N LEU A 68 4.06 13.35 0.64
CA LEU A 68 2.80 12.64 0.79
C LEU A 68 3.11 11.21 1.23
N ILE A 69 2.38 10.73 2.24
CA ILE A 69 2.54 9.40 2.82
C ILE A 69 1.14 8.91 3.14
N ASN A 70 0.69 7.82 2.51
CA ASN A 70 -0.56 7.18 2.88
C ASN A 70 -0.29 6.12 3.96
N MET A 71 -0.67 6.44 5.20
CA MET A 71 -0.50 5.59 6.37
C MET A 71 -1.83 4.98 6.84
N SER A 72 -2.82 4.92 5.95
CA SER A 72 -4.13 4.32 6.21
C SER A 72 -4.04 2.84 6.58
N THR A 73 -5.13 2.28 7.10
CA THR A 73 -5.26 0.83 7.31
C THR A 73 -6.14 0.14 6.28
N THR A 74 -7.03 0.87 5.59
CA THR A 74 -8.03 0.30 4.67
C THR A 74 -8.07 1.02 3.33
N TYR A 75 -7.89 2.35 3.30
CA TYR A 75 -8.10 3.12 2.06
C TYR A 75 -6.83 3.54 1.33
N MET A 76 -6.82 3.25 0.03
CA MET A 76 -6.02 4.01 -0.93
C MET A 76 -6.63 5.40 -1.11
N GLN A 77 -5.81 6.39 -1.43
CA GLN A 77 -6.24 7.77 -1.42
C GLN A 77 -5.82 8.50 -2.69
N THR A 78 -6.67 9.42 -3.12
CA THR A 78 -6.37 10.37 -4.17
C THR A 78 -6.22 11.75 -3.55
N PHE A 79 -5.09 12.42 -3.79
CA PHE A 79 -4.75 13.73 -3.23
C PHE A 79 -4.65 14.81 -4.32
N TRP A 80 -5.21 15.99 -4.05
CA TRP A 80 -5.02 17.18 -4.88
C TRP A 80 -5.21 18.49 -4.09
N ILE A 81 -4.77 19.61 -4.67
CA ILE A 81 -5.03 20.96 -4.16
C ILE A 81 -5.74 21.72 -5.27
N ASP A 82 -6.90 22.31 -4.98
CA ASP A 82 -7.69 23.01 -5.99
C ASP A 82 -6.85 24.11 -6.66
N GLY A 83 -6.81 24.12 -8.00
CA GLY A 83 -6.07 25.12 -8.77
C GLY A 83 -4.55 24.86 -8.90
N TYR A 84 -4.01 23.77 -8.35
CA TYR A 84 -2.57 23.46 -8.44
C TYR A 84 -2.29 22.21 -9.26
N ASN A 85 -1.16 22.29 -9.97
CA ASN A 85 -0.46 21.12 -10.48
C ASN A 85 0.79 20.85 -9.63
N PHE A 86 1.20 19.60 -9.62
CA PHE A 86 2.37 19.07 -8.95
C PHE A 86 3.45 18.75 -9.95
N THR A 87 4.72 18.95 -9.56
CA THR A 87 5.85 18.28 -10.19
C THR A 87 6.30 17.15 -9.28
N VAL A 88 6.12 15.89 -9.71
CA VAL A 88 6.47 14.72 -8.91
C VAL A 88 7.94 14.39 -9.10
N ALA A 89 8.66 14.17 -8.00
CA ALA A 89 10.12 14.03 -8.00
C ALA A 89 10.62 12.71 -7.39
N ALA A 90 9.80 12.02 -6.59
CA ALA A 90 10.11 10.68 -6.09
C ALA A 90 8.82 9.87 -5.87
N ALA A 91 8.96 8.55 -6.03
CA ALA A 91 7.98 7.57 -5.61
C ALA A 91 8.65 6.63 -4.59
N ASP A 92 8.05 6.49 -3.42
CA ASP A 92 8.64 5.83 -2.25
C ASP A 92 10.05 6.40 -1.94
N PHE A 93 11.08 5.56 -1.84
CA PHE A 93 12.47 6.01 -1.64
C PHE A 93 13.26 6.16 -2.95
N VAL A 94 12.58 6.16 -4.10
CA VAL A 94 13.22 6.20 -5.43
C VAL A 94 12.97 7.55 -6.11
N PRO A 95 14.01 8.39 -6.32
CA PRO A 95 13.91 9.57 -7.17
C PRO A 95 13.59 9.21 -8.62
N ILE A 96 12.69 9.95 -9.24
CA ILE A 96 12.18 9.69 -10.60
C ILE A 96 12.36 10.89 -11.54
N GLU A 97 12.33 10.62 -12.84
CA GLU A 97 12.19 11.64 -13.86
C GLU A 97 10.93 12.45 -13.59
N LEU A 98 11.05 13.79 -13.67
CA LEU A 98 9.98 14.69 -13.26
C LEU A 98 8.79 14.58 -14.21
N TYR A 99 7.59 14.40 -13.67
CA TYR A 99 6.35 14.54 -14.42
C TYR A 99 5.39 15.50 -13.72
N ARG A 100 4.45 16.07 -14.49
CA ARG A 100 3.44 16.99 -13.98
C ARG A 100 2.06 16.34 -13.96
N THR A 101 1.34 16.53 -12.87
CA THR A 101 -0.04 16.05 -12.69
C THR A 101 -0.80 16.97 -11.73
N GLY A 102 -2.12 17.08 -11.88
CA GLY A 102 -2.99 17.78 -10.93
C GLY A 102 -3.41 16.92 -9.73
N VAL A 103 -3.09 15.64 -9.75
CA VAL A 103 -3.60 14.64 -8.81
C VAL A 103 -2.57 13.54 -8.57
N ILE A 104 -2.55 13.01 -7.34
CA ILE A 104 -1.70 11.88 -6.96
C ILE A 104 -2.57 10.78 -6.40
N ASN A 105 -2.52 9.61 -7.02
CA ASN A 105 -3.08 8.38 -6.45
C ASN A 105 -2.00 7.71 -5.59
N ILE A 106 -2.33 7.43 -4.33
CA ILE A 106 -1.37 6.95 -3.34
C ILE A 106 -1.97 5.78 -2.56
N ALA A 107 -1.43 4.59 -2.81
CA ALA A 107 -1.82 3.38 -2.11
C ALA A 107 -1.22 3.34 -0.70
N ILE A 108 -1.75 2.47 0.17
CA ILE A 108 -1.28 2.36 1.55
C ILE A 108 0.20 1.94 1.57
N GLY A 109 1.02 2.62 2.37
CA GLY A 109 2.46 2.38 2.44
C GLY A 109 3.26 3.18 1.40
N GLN A 110 2.62 3.69 0.35
CA GLN A 110 3.30 4.50 -0.67
C GLN A 110 3.61 5.93 -0.18
N ARG A 111 4.65 6.50 -0.77
CA ARG A 111 5.05 7.90 -0.60
C ARG A 111 5.25 8.56 -1.96
N TYR A 112 4.98 9.85 -2.02
CA TYR A 112 5.35 10.69 -3.16
C TYR A 112 5.90 12.02 -2.69
N ASP A 113 6.99 12.45 -3.32
CA ASP A 113 7.54 13.78 -3.12
C ASP A 113 7.10 14.65 -4.28
N VAL A 114 6.26 15.64 -3.97
CA VAL A 114 5.70 16.56 -4.96
C VAL A 114 6.14 17.98 -4.69
N ILE A 115 6.41 18.73 -5.75
CA ILE A 115 6.73 20.15 -5.71
C ILE A 115 5.48 20.92 -6.12
N VAL A 116 5.03 21.80 -5.25
CA VAL A 116 3.95 22.76 -5.49
C VAL A 116 4.58 24.13 -5.67
N GLU A 117 4.21 24.83 -6.74
CA GLU A 117 4.62 26.21 -6.95
C GLU A 117 3.47 27.16 -6.55
N ALA A 118 3.74 28.02 -5.57
CA ALA A 118 2.76 28.90 -4.93
C ALA A 118 2.47 30.15 -5.78
N ASN A 119 1.83 29.95 -6.93
CA ASN A 119 1.48 31.01 -7.88
C ASN A 119 -0.03 31.14 -8.13
N GLY A 120 -0.85 30.50 -7.29
CA GLY A 120 -2.30 30.41 -7.51
C GLY A 120 -3.10 31.59 -6.95
N ASP A 121 -2.50 32.43 -6.10
CA ASP A 121 -3.20 33.53 -5.44
C ASP A 121 -3.62 34.64 -6.41
N THR A 122 -4.87 35.06 -6.29
CA THR A 122 -5.41 36.24 -6.95
C THR A 122 -5.90 37.23 -5.89
N CYS A 123 -6.27 38.46 -6.28
CA CYS A 123 -6.87 39.43 -5.36
C CYS A 123 -8.15 38.89 -4.68
N GLU A 124 -8.80 37.88 -5.26
CA GLU A 124 -10.10 37.35 -4.81
C GLU A 124 -10.00 35.96 -4.17
N GLN A 125 -8.92 35.20 -4.43
CA GLN A 125 -8.75 33.83 -3.95
C GLN A 125 -7.36 33.63 -3.32
N ILE A 126 -7.32 33.54 -1.99
CA ILE A 126 -6.10 33.34 -1.20
C ILE A 126 -6.10 32.06 -0.35
N ASP A 127 -7.24 31.38 -0.27
CA ASP A 127 -7.43 30.11 0.44
C ASP A 127 -7.87 29.03 -0.56
N PHE A 128 -7.27 27.85 -0.55
CA PHE A 128 -7.56 26.77 -1.51
C PHE A 128 -7.83 25.46 -0.78
N TRP A 129 -8.83 24.69 -1.19
CA TRP A 129 -9.05 23.37 -0.59
C TRP A 129 -7.91 22.41 -0.93
N ILE A 130 -7.40 21.75 0.11
CA ILE A 130 -6.63 20.52 -0.01
C ILE A 130 -7.61 19.37 0.13
N ASN A 131 -7.62 18.52 -0.88
CA ASN A 131 -8.59 17.46 -1.03
C ASN A 131 -7.92 16.10 -0.99
N MET A 132 -8.61 15.18 -0.35
CA MET A 132 -8.24 13.78 -0.27
C MET A 132 -9.50 12.95 -0.41
N LYS A 133 -9.55 12.04 -1.37
CA LYS A 133 -10.68 11.14 -1.56
C LYS A 133 -10.25 9.71 -1.29
N THR A 134 -11.13 8.95 -0.65
CA THR A 134 -10.89 7.54 -0.39
C THR A 134 -11.35 6.74 -1.60
N CYS A 135 -10.46 5.91 -2.13
CA CYS A 135 -10.77 4.99 -3.21
C CYS A 135 -11.00 3.62 -2.58
N LEU A 136 -12.28 3.28 -2.44
CA LEU A 136 -12.73 1.92 -2.23
C LEU A 136 -13.03 1.30 -3.58
N THR A 137 -12.46 0.14 -3.84
CA THR A 137 -12.98 -0.79 -4.85
C THR A 137 -13.50 -2.01 -4.10
N PRO A 138 -14.72 -1.96 -3.52
CA PRO A 138 -15.39 -3.16 -3.03
C PRO A 138 -15.82 -4.03 -4.22
N PRO A 139 -16.15 -5.31 -3.97
CA PRO A 139 -16.53 -6.24 -5.03
C PRO A 139 -17.79 -5.77 -5.75
N GLY A 140 -17.79 -5.81 -7.09
CA GLY A 140 -19.00 -5.69 -7.91
C GLY A 140 -19.65 -4.30 -7.96
N VAL A 141 -19.10 -3.31 -7.27
CA VAL A 141 -19.50 -1.91 -7.41
C VAL A 141 -18.48 -1.25 -8.32
N LEU A 142 -18.92 -0.72 -9.47
CA LEU A 142 -18.15 0.25 -10.26
C LEU A 142 -17.45 1.22 -9.30
N PRO A 143 -16.20 1.68 -9.56
CA PRO A 143 -15.49 2.60 -8.67
C PRO A 143 -16.48 3.69 -8.30
N VAL A 144 -16.93 3.70 -7.04
CA VAL A 144 -18.15 4.41 -6.63
C VAL A 144 -18.00 5.82 -7.17
N GLU A 145 -18.77 6.14 -8.22
CA GLU A 145 -18.60 7.34 -9.03
C GLU A 145 -18.45 8.50 -8.07
N CYS A 146 -17.25 9.08 -7.99
CA CYS A 146 -16.95 10.26 -7.18
C CYS A 146 -17.90 10.44 -5.98
N SER A 147 -18.04 9.40 -5.13
CA SER A 147 -19.17 9.28 -4.19
C SER A 147 -19.33 10.53 -3.30
N THR A 148 -20.51 10.66 -2.68
CA THR A 148 -20.98 11.70 -1.73
C THR A 148 -20.02 12.04 -0.58
N GLU A 149 -18.87 11.38 -0.49
CA GLU A 149 -17.79 11.68 0.43
C GLU A 149 -17.25 13.11 0.21
N ASP A 150 -17.25 13.90 1.30
CA ASP A 150 -16.57 15.18 1.35
C ASP A 150 -15.05 14.99 1.22
N ALA A 151 -14.48 15.45 0.10
CA ALA A 151 -13.05 15.38 -0.19
C ALA A 151 -12.22 16.41 0.60
N ARG A 152 -12.84 17.46 1.15
CA ARG A 152 -12.12 18.55 1.83
C ARG A 152 -11.45 18.01 3.10
N THR A 153 -10.15 18.23 3.22
CA THR A 153 -9.34 17.71 4.35
C THR A 153 -8.29 18.68 4.88
N GLY A 154 -7.89 19.66 4.07
CA GLY A 154 -6.98 20.73 4.48
C GLY A 154 -7.25 22.01 3.72
N ILE A 155 -6.51 23.05 4.06
CA ILE A 155 -6.59 24.36 3.41
C ILE A 155 -5.17 24.85 3.15
N ALA A 156 -4.86 25.21 1.91
CA ALA A 156 -3.65 25.95 1.57
C ALA A 156 -3.97 27.46 1.63
N ARG A 157 -3.17 28.25 2.34
CA ARG A 157 -3.43 29.68 2.60
C ARG A 157 -2.26 30.54 2.19
N TYR A 158 -2.53 31.71 1.65
CA TYR A 158 -1.51 32.75 1.43
C TYR A 158 -1.47 33.77 2.57
N ASP A 159 -2.50 33.84 3.42
CA ASP A 159 -2.50 34.62 4.67
C ASP A 159 -2.76 33.69 5.85
N SER A 160 -1.78 33.57 6.75
CA SER A 160 -1.86 32.74 7.95
C SER A 160 -2.93 33.21 8.95
N ARG A 161 -3.44 34.43 8.82
CA ARG A 161 -4.51 34.99 9.65
C ARG A 161 -5.90 34.66 9.10
N SER A 162 -6.02 34.15 7.88
CA SER A 162 -7.31 33.77 7.32
C SER A 162 -7.89 32.59 8.10
N THR A 163 -9.14 32.73 8.53
CA THR A 163 -9.94 31.67 9.15
C THR A 163 -11.07 31.21 8.24
N LYS A 164 -11.16 31.76 7.03
CA LYS A 164 -12.23 31.47 6.08
C LYS A 164 -12.05 30.07 5.48
N ASN A 165 -13.18 29.46 5.15
CA ASN A 165 -13.19 28.28 4.29
C ASN A 165 -12.98 28.73 2.82
N PRO A 166 -12.17 28.02 2.02
CA PRO A 166 -12.04 28.28 0.60
C PRO A 166 -13.38 28.24 -0.16
N SER A 167 -13.51 29.12 -1.14
CA SER A 167 -14.57 29.14 -2.15
C SER A 167 -14.22 28.37 -3.42
N THR A 168 -13.04 27.72 -3.48
CA THR A 168 -12.58 27.00 -4.66
C THR A 168 -13.52 25.86 -5.03
N ILE A 169 -13.83 25.74 -6.33
CA ILE A 169 -14.67 24.68 -6.86
C ILE A 169 -13.78 23.47 -7.17
N SER A 170 -14.02 22.38 -6.46
CA SER A 170 -13.27 21.14 -6.68
C SER A 170 -13.67 20.47 -7.99
N ASN A 171 -12.70 20.18 -8.86
CA ASN A 171 -12.92 19.55 -10.17
C ASN A 171 -12.88 18.00 -10.12
N CYS A 172 -13.30 17.40 -9.00
CA CYS A 172 -13.17 15.96 -8.73
C CYS A 172 -13.65 15.04 -9.88
N ARG A 173 -14.67 15.44 -10.66
CA ARG A 173 -15.20 14.65 -11.79
C ARG A 173 -14.23 14.48 -12.96
N ASN A 174 -13.24 15.36 -13.10
CA ASN A 174 -12.25 15.32 -14.18
C ASN A 174 -10.95 14.62 -13.77
N GLN A 175 -10.82 14.24 -12.49
CA GLN A 175 -9.62 13.59 -11.99
C GLN A 175 -9.66 12.11 -12.38
N LYS A 176 -8.60 11.63 -13.06
CA LYS A 176 -8.45 10.20 -13.33
C LYS A 176 -8.07 9.51 -12.01
N LEU A 177 -9.09 8.99 -11.33
CA LEU A 177 -8.96 8.21 -10.10
C LEU A 177 -8.35 6.85 -10.46
N TYR A 178 -7.02 6.81 -10.54
CA TYR A 178 -6.29 5.56 -10.74
C TYR A 178 -6.10 4.85 -9.41
N ARG A 179 -5.97 3.51 -9.47
CA ARG A 179 -5.73 2.68 -8.28
C ARG A 179 -4.28 2.82 -7.77
N ASP A 180 -3.35 3.16 -8.67
CA ASP A 180 -1.93 3.52 -8.46
C ASP A 180 -1.56 4.59 -9.50
N GLU A 181 -0.43 5.29 -9.38
CA GLU A 181 0.02 6.15 -10.48
C GLU A 181 0.41 5.31 -11.71
N PRO A 182 0.18 5.80 -12.94
CA PRO A 182 0.56 5.06 -14.14
C PRO A 182 2.05 4.68 -14.12
N LYS A 183 2.35 3.38 -14.16
CA LYS A 183 3.73 2.87 -14.07
C LYS A 183 4.70 3.49 -15.09
N GLN A 184 4.18 3.93 -16.24
CA GLN A 184 4.95 4.58 -17.31
C GLN A 184 5.50 5.95 -16.91
N LEU A 185 4.86 6.63 -15.95
CA LEU A 185 5.31 7.93 -15.42
C LEU A 185 6.36 7.77 -14.32
N ILE A 186 6.42 6.62 -13.66
CA ILE A 186 7.34 6.35 -12.57
C ILE A 186 8.63 5.77 -13.15
N LYS A 187 9.49 6.64 -13.68
CA LYS A 187 10.78 6.26 -14.29
C LYS A 187 11.94 6.69 -13.38
N PRO A 188 12.66 5.78 -12.71
CA PRO A 188 13.77 6.13 -11.83
C PRO A 188 14.87 6.93 -12.54
N ILE A 189 15.43 7.96 -11.86
CA ILE A 189 16.59 8.72 -12.37
C ILE A 189 17.80 7.80 -12.47
N LEU A 190 18.04 6.99 -11.43
CA LEU A 190 19.04 5.94 -11.48
C LEU A 190 18.48 4.77 -12.29
N LYS A 191 18.76 4.82 -13.60
CA LYS A 191 18.28 3.86 -14.58
C LYS A 191 18.85 2.47 -14.32
N LYS A 192 17.99 1.47 -14.45
CA LYS A 192 18.40 0.07 -14.34
C LYS A 192 17.46 -0.83 -15.11
N SER A 193 18.01 -1.59 -16.05
CA SER A 193 17.28 -2.59 -16.82
C SER A 193 17.24 -3.92 -16.06
N VAL A 194 16.17 -4.68 -16.28
CA VAL A 194 15.94 -5.99 -15.68
C VAL A 194 16.09 -7.05 -16.78
N PRO A 195 16.84 -8.14 -16.58
CA PRO A 195 16.89 -9.21 -17.57
C PRO A 195 15.51 -9.86 -17.73
N PRO A 196 15.21 -10.48 -18.88
CA PRO A 196 13.97 -11.22 -19.04
C PRO A 196 13.92 -12.40 -18.05
N PRO A 197 12.74 -12.71 -17.47
CA PRO A 197 12.59 -13.86 -16.60
C PRO A 197 12.90 -15.17 -17.35
N PRO A 198 13.60 -16.14 -16.74
CA PRO A 198 13.86 -17.43 -17.38
C PRO A 198 12.55 -18.23 -17.60
N SER A 199 12.51 -19.02 -18.67
CA SER A 199 11.38 -19.91 -18.96
C SER A 199 11.16 -20.91 -17.81
N GLY A 200 9.95 -20.93 -17.25
CA GLY A 200 9.54 -21.91 -16.23
C GLY A 200 9.93 -21.60 -14.78
N ILE A 201 10.57 -20.45 -14.49
CA ILE A 201 10.94 -20.03 -13.12
C ILE A 201 9.82 -19.25 -12.41
N LEU A 202 8.76 -18.88 -13.11
CA LEU A 202 7.69 -18.04 -12.57
C LEU A 202 6.69 -18.89 -11.79
N ASP A 203 6.95 -19.07 -10.50
CA ASP A 203 5.96 -19.58 -9.56
C ASP A 203 4.89 -18.50 -9.36
N GLY A 204 3.65 -18.83 -9.73
CA GLY A 204 2.49 -17.97 -9.49
C GLY A 204 2.09 -18.00 -8.02
N PHE A 205 2.17 -16.86 -7.35
CA PHE A 205 1.59 -16.65 -6.02
C PHE A 205 0.13 -16.26 -6.16
N PHE A 206 -0.74 -17.27 -6.09
CA PHE A 206 -2.17 -17.07 -6.13
C PHE A 206 -2.66 -16.52 -4.79
N VAL A 207 -3.39 -15.42 -4.85
CA VAL A 207 -4.04 -14.79 -3.71
C VAL A 207 -5.48 -15.27 -3.67
N SER A 208 -5.92 -15.73 -2.52
CA SER A 208 -7.32 -16.11 -2.30
C SER A 208 -7.82 -15.73 -0.92
N TRP A 209 -9.14 -15.69 -0.81
CA TRP A 209 -9.86 -15.50 0.45
C TRP A 209 -10.83 -16.64 0.62
N ASP A 210 -10.50 -17.55 1.52
CA ASP A 210 -11.18 -18.83 1.65
C ASP A 210 -11.58 -19.09 3.11
N PRO A 211 -12.59 -19.95 3.33
CA PRO A 211 -12.90 -20.42 4.68
C PRO A 211 -11.68 -21.08 5.34
N SER A 212 -11.41 -20.72 6.58
CA SER A 212 -10.30 -21.27 7.38
C SER A 212 -10.41 -22.79 7.51
N SER A 213 -9.27 -23.48 7.42
CA SER A 213 -9.14 -24.83 7.97
C SER A 213 -9.28 -24.79 9.50
N ASN A 214 -9.58 -25.93 10.14
CA ASN A 214 -9.80 -26.01 11.58
C ASN A 214 -8.57 -25.60 12.42
N GLU A 215 -7.36 -25.72 11.87
CA GLU A 215 -6.10 -25.52 12.60
C GLU A 215 -5.81 -24.05 12.96
N LEU A 216 -6.45 -23.08 12.29
CA LEU A 216 -6.21 -21.64 12.48
C LEU A 216 -7.46 -20.88 12.98
N LYS A 217 -8.43 -21.60 13.56
CA LYS A 217 -9.69 -20.97 14.01
C LYS A 217 -9.51 -20.19 15.31
N THR A 218 -9.87 -18.91 15.29
CA THR A 218 -9.92 -18.05 16.49
C THR A 218 -11.32 -17.96 17.12
N LEU A 219 -12.36 -18.25 16.36
CA LEU A 219 -13.76 -18.27 16.76
C LEU A 219 -14.14 -19.69 17.17
N GLN A 220 -14.82 -19.80 18.31
CA GLN A 220 -15.31 -21.07 18.84
C GLN A 220 -16.41 -21.70 17.97
N SER A 221 -17.15 -20.88 17.22
CA SER A 221 -18.21 -21.33 16.30
C SER A 221 -18.35 -20.37 15.10
N GLY A 222 -18.82 -20.91 13.97
CA GLY A 222 -19.01 -20.17 12.72
C GLY A 222 -17.87 -20.35 11.70
N THR A 223 -18.07 -19.77 10.51
CA THR A 223 -17.08 -19.76 9.43
C THR A 223 -16.14 -18.56 9.58
N GLU A 224 -14.85 -18.83 9.69
CA GLU A 224 -13.81 -17.81 9.56
C GLU A 224 -13.29 -17.75 8.14
N TRP A 225 -12.95 -16.55 7.68
CA TRP A 225 -12.33 -16.31 6.38
C TRP A 225 -10.88 -15.89 6.58
N ARG A 226 -9.97 -16.50 5.81
CA ARG A 226 -8.54 -16.23 5.83
C ARG A 226 -8.04 -15.86 4.45
N TRP A 227 -7.08 -14.94 4.41
CA TRP A 227 -6.32 -14.69 3.19
C TRP A 227 -5.22 -15.72 3.06
N ASN A 228 -5.01 -16.18 1.83
CA ASN A 228 -3.91 -17.05 1.46
C ASN A 228 -3.09 -16.36 0.38
N MET A 229 -1.77 -16.53 0.46
CA MET A 229 -0.86 -16.21 -0.62
C MET A 229 -0.08 -17.48 -0.96
N ALA A 230 -0.06 -17.86 -2.24
CA ALA A 230 0.41 -19.17 -2.68
C ALA A 230 -0.43 -20.32 -2.09
N ASN A 231 0.12 -21.11 -1.17
CA ASN A 231 -0.48 -22.38 -0.73
C ASN A 231 -1.05 -22.36 0.70
N SER A 232 -0.89 -21.27 1.45
CA SER A 232 -1.32 -21.20 2.86
C SER A 232 -1.70 -19.80 3.31
N THR A 233 -2.27 -19.76 4.52
CA THR A 233 -2.52 -18.57 5.31
C THR A 233 -1.27 -18.30 6.14
N PHE A 234 -0.70 -17.10 6.02
CA PHE A 234 0.47 -16.74 6.81
C PHE A 234 0.12 -16.58 8.30
N PHE A 235 0.86 -17.26 9.16
CA PHE A 235 0.77 -17.11 10.61
C PHE A 235 2.12 -17.41 11.24
N VAL A 236 2.56 -16.50 12.10
CA VAL A 236 3.82 -16.60 12.86
C VAL A 236 3.53 -16.64 14.35
N ASP A 237 4.31 -17.44 15.07
CA ASP A 237 4.35 -17.45 16.53
C ASP A 237 5.31 -16.36 17.00
N TRP A 238 4.81 -15.39 17.76
CA TRP A 238 5.62 -14.31 18.28
C TRP A 238 6.65 -14.79 19.31
N ALA A 239 6.43 -15.94 19.96
CA ALA A 239 7.41 -16.55 20.85
C ALA A 239 8.54 -17.27 20.08
N GLU A 240 8.34 -17.57 18.80
CA GLU A 240 9.32 -18.24 17.95
C GLU A 240 9.48 -17.51 16.61
N PRO A 241 10.02 -16.28 16.58
CA PRO A 241 10.20 -15.54 15.34
C PRO A 241 11.02 -16.34 14.31
N THR A 242 10.94 -15.97 13.03
CA THR A 242 11.67 -16.65 11.94
C THR A 242 13.13 -16.95 12.27
N TYR A 243 13.83 -16.02 12.93
CA TYR A 243 15.22 -16.21 13.30
C TYR A 243 15.49 -17.36 14.29
N SER A 244 14.52 -17.74 15.13
CA SER A 244 14.61 -18.92 16.00
C SER A 244 14.68 -20.21 15.18
N TYR A 245 13.98 -20.27 14.05
CA TYR A 245 14.06 -21.40 13.12
C TYR A 245 15.36 -21.39 12.31
N LEU A 246 15.90 -20.21 12.00
CA LEU A 246 17.18 -20.05 11.30
C LEU A 246 18.40 -20.28 12.20
N GLY A 247 18.21 -20.61 13.48
CA GLY A 247 19.30 -21.06 14.35
C GLY A 247 20.01 -19.97 15.15
N LEU A 248 19.41 -18.79 15.36
CA LEU A 248 19.94 -17.80 16.31
C LEU A 248 20.13 -18.37 17.72
N GLU A 249 19.23 -19.25 18.15
CA GLU A 249 19.22 -19.87 19.48
C GLU A 249 19.23 -21.41 19.39
N GLY A 250 19.72 -21.95 18.27
CA GLY A 250 19.57 -23.36 17.89
C GLY A 250 18.40 -23.57 16.91
N ALA A 251 18.66 -24.21 15.77
CA ALA A 251 17.68 -24.27 14.68
C ALA A 251 16.49 -25.18 15.04
N LYS A 252 15.28 -24.63 15.03
CA LYS A 252 14.00 -25.35 15.28
C LYS A 252 13.37 -25.94 14.01
N MET A 253 14.18 -26.26 13.01
CA MET A 253 13.71 -26.69 11.70
C MET A 253 12.95 -28.04 11.75
N PRO A 254 11.99 -28.28 10.83
CA PRO A 254 11.55 -27.41 9.73
C PRO A 254 10.60 -26.29 10.17
N PHE A 255 10.47 -25.23 9.38
CA PHE A 255 9.45 -24.21 9.59
C PHE A 255 8.03 -24.80 9.58
N PRO A 256 7.12 -24.32 10.46
CA PRO A 256 5.70 -24.60 10.32
C PRO A 256 5.18 -24.12 8.96
N HIS A 257 4.25 -24.86 8.36
CA HIS A 257 3.71 -24.52 7.04
C HIS A 257 3.13 -23.10 6.97
N SER A 258 2.61 -22.58 8.07
CA SER A 258 2.05 -21.22 8.18
C SER A 258 3.10 -20.10 8.08
N TYR A 259 4.40 -20.38 8.26
CA TYR A 259 5.44 -19.38 8.11
C TYR A 259 5.76 -19.10 6.64
N GLN A 260 5.36 -19.98 5.71
CA GLN A 260 5.53 -19.82 4.26
C GLN A 260 6.90 -19.30 3.80
N PRO A 261 8.01 -20.00 4.14
CA PRO A 261 9.34 -19.58 3.71
C PRO A 261 9.56 -19.88 2.21
N ILE A 262 9.94 -18.86 1.46
CA ILE A 262 10.43 -18.98 0.07
C ILE A 262 11.94 -18.75 0.06
N TYR A 263 12.71 -19.80 -0.20
CA TYR A 263 14.17 -19.75 -0.11
C TYR A 263 14.81 -19.17 -1.38
N LEU A 264 15.60 -18.11 -1.23
CA LEU A 264 16.34 -17.44 -2.30
C LEU A 264 17.85 -17.52 -2.04
N ASN A 265 18.41 -18.72 -2.17
CA ASN A 265 19.77 -19.04 -1.71
C ASN A 265 20.90 -18.59 -2.65
N LYS A 266 20.59 -18.13 -3.86
CA LYS A 266 21.62 -17.71 -4.82
C LYS A 266 21.93 -16.23 -4.62
N LYS A 267 23.20 -15.89 -4.42
CA LYS A 267 23.70 -14.53 -4.22
C LYS A 267 23.67 -13.71 -5.52
N ASN A 268 23.23 -12.45 -5.42
CA ASN A 268 23.22 -11.46 -6.51
C ASN A 268 22.50 -11.97 -7.78
N ARG A 269 21.37 -12.66 -7.60
CA ARG A 269 20.53 -13.14 -8.70
C ARG A 269 19.21 -12.39 -8.72
N TRP A 270 18.69 -12.17 -9.92
CA TRP A 270 17.32 -11.71 -10.10
C TRP A 270 16.35 -12.82 -9.70
N ALA A 271 15.45 -12.50 -8.80
CA ALA A 271 14.26 -13.27 -8.46
C ALA A 271 13.04 -12.58 -9.09
N TYR A 272 12.11 -13.38 -9.62
CA TYR A 272 10.92 -12.91 -10.33
C TYR A 272 9.70 -13.58 -9.73
N PHE A 273 8.65 -12.81 -9.51
CA PHE A 273 7.43 -13.31 -8.88
C PHE A 273 6.21 -12.76 -9.59
N ILE A 274 5.24 -13.65 -9.81
CA ILE A 274 3.92 -13.28 -10.31
C ILE A 274 2.95 -13.42 -9.15
N ILE A 275 2.25 -12.35 -8.82
CA ILE A 275 1.19 -12.34 -7.82
C ILE A 275 -0.12 -12.19 -8.56
N SER A 276 -1.06 -13.11 -8.34
CA SER A 276 -2.33 -13.16 -9.05
C SER A 276 -3.51 -13.02 -8.09
N ALA A 277 -4.35 -12.02 -8.31
CA ALA A 277 -5.58 -11.76 -7.53
C ALA A 277 -6.82 -12.41 -8.16
N SER A 278 -6.64 -13.47 -8.97
CA SER A 278 -7.72 -14.09 -9.74
C SER A 278 -8.18 -15.46 -9.22
N PHE A 279 -7.87 -15.82 -7.97
CA PHE A 279 -8.08 -17.18 -7.47
C PHE A 279 -9.08 -17.25 -6.31
N THR A 280 -9.96 -18.26 -6.34
CA THR A 280 -10.58 -18.80 -5.12
C THR A 280 -10.36 -20.30 -5.13
N ARG A 281 -10.01 -20.89 -3.98
CA ARG A 281 -9.87 -22.35 -3.86
C ARG A 281 -11.23 -23.05 -3.87
N THR A 282 -12.31 -22.27 -3.79
CA THR A 282 -13.72 -22.71 -3.60
C THR A 282 -14.59 -22.59 -4.86
N GLY A 283 -14.04 -22.17 -6.00
CA GLY A 283 -14.80 -22.06 -7.26
C GLY A 283 -15.79 -20.89 -7.31
N LYS A 284 -15.70 -19.94 -6.36
CA LYS A 284 -16.48 -18.70 -6.36
C LYS A 284 -15.75 -17.60 -7.15
N THR A 285 -16.49 -16.64 -7.70
CA THR A 285 -15.93 -15.52 -8.48
C THR A 285 -14.83 -14.81 -7.68
N PRO A 286 -13.65 -14.52 -8.28
CA PRO A 286 -12.57 -13.82 -7.59
C PRO A 286 -13.06 -12.49 -7.01
N LEU A 287 -12.74 -12.23 -5.75
CA LEU A 287 -12.92 -10.92 -5.15
C LEU A 287 -11.97 -9.96 -5.87
N ARG A 288 -12.51 -9.10 -6.73
CA ARG A 288 -11.74 -8.10 -7.49
C ARG A 288 -11.38 -6.90 -6.60
N LEU A 289 -10.59 -7.16 -5.56
CA LEU A 289 -10.06 -6.15 -4.66
C LEU A 289 -8.64 -5.77 -5.06
N ASP A 290 -8.31 -4.49 -4.93
CA ASP A 290 -6.95 -4.00 -5.12
C ASP A 290 -6.14 -4.19 -3.84
N HIS A 291 -4.89 -4.60 -3.98
CA HIS A 291 -4.01 -4.88 -2.86
C HIS A 291 -2.67 -4.16 -3.04
N PRO A 292 -2.30 -3.19 -2.20
CA PRO A 292 -0.95 -2.64 -2.15
C PRO A 292 -0.03 -3.74 -1.61
N ILE A 293 0.84 -4.25 -2.47
CA ILE A 293 1.84 -5.25 -2.11
C ILE A 293 3.10 -4.49 -1.72
N HIS A 294 3.55 -4.74 -0.49
CA HIS A 294 4.78 -4.19 0.07
C HIS A 294 5.80 -5.30 0.29
N LEU A 295 7.07 -5.03 -0.05
CA LEU A 295 8.20 -5.94 0.16
C LEU A 295 9.21 -5.29 1.10
N HIS A 296 9.61 -6.03 2.13
CA HIS A 296 10.67 -5.62 3.05
C HIS A 296 12.05 -5.85 2.43
N GLY A 297 13.05 -5.09 2.88
CA GLY A 297 14.46 -5.29 2.53
C GLY A 297 14.88 -4.87 1.12
N HIS A 298 13.94 -4.52 0.23
CA HIS A 298 14.21 -4.22 -1.18
C HIS A 298 13.28 -3.17 -1.76
N ASP A 299 13.81 -2.34 -2.66
CA ASP A 299 13.01 -1.81 -3.75
C ASP A 299 12.89 -2.91 -4.83
N PHE A 300 11.67 -3.21 -5.28
CA PHE A 300 11.43 -4.11 -6.41
C PHE A 300 11.10 -3.34 -7.68
N PHE A 301 11.28 -4.02 -8.81
CA PHE A 301 10.97 -3.55 -10.16
C PHE A 301 9.62 -4.11 -10.59
N VAL A 302 8.73 -3.26 -11.08
CA VAL A 302 7.38 -3.65 -11.53
C VAL A 302 7.40 -3.87 -13.04
N LEU A 303 7.49 -5.14 -13.43
CA LEU A 303 7.63 -5.54 -14.84
C LEU A 303 6.28 -5.52 -15.54
N ALA A 304 5.22 -6.00 -14.87
CA ALA A 304 3.86 -5.98 -15.38
C ALA A 304 2.86 -5.69 -14.25
N GLN A 305 1.82 -4.94 -14.56
CA GLN A 305 0.72 -4.61 -13.67
C GLN A 305 -0.53 -4.56 -14.55
N VAL A 306 -1.32 -5.61 -14.52
CA VAL A 306 -2.43 -5.83 -15.46
C VAL A 306 -3.72 -6.03 -14.69
N ILE A 307 -4.84 -5.63 -15.28
CA ILE A 307 -6.18 -5.74 -14.70
C ILE A 307 -7.00 -6.77 -15.48
N ASN A 308 -7.89 -7.49 -14.79
CA ASN A 308 -8.85 -8.44 -15.40
C ASN A 308 -8.20 -9.54 -16.25
N GLU A 309 -6.96 -9.92 -15.95
CA GLU A 309 -6.25 -11.01 -16.62
C GLU A 309 -5.91 -12.09 -15.59
N GLN A 310 -6.41 -13.31 -15.81
CA GLN A 310 -6.04 -14.45 -14.99
C GLN A 310 -4.65 -14.92 -15.39
N PHE A 311 -3.81 -15.25 -14.40
CA PHE A 311 -2.52 -15.84 -14.69
C PHE A 311 -2.69 -17.22 -15.33
N ASP A 312 -2.25 -17.35 -16.58
CA ASP A 312 -2.05 -18.62 -17.28
C ASP A 312 -0.56 -18.74 -17.63
N LYS A 313 0.08 -19.81 -17.14
CA LYS A 313 1.50 -20.09 -17.39
C LYS A 313 1.83 -20.25 -18.88
N ASN A 314 0.83 -20.51 -19.73
CA ASN A 314 0.99 -20.68 -21.17
C ASN A 314 0.76 -19.37 -21.96
N VAL A 315 0.25 -18.31 -21.31
CA VAL A 315 0.02 -17.01 -21.94
C VAL A 315 1.21 -16.10 -21.62
N PRO A 316 1.94 -15.60 -22.63
CA PRO A 316 3.08 -14.74 -22.39
C PRO A 316 2.66 -13.38 -21.84
N VAL A 317 3.21 -13.01 -20.69
CA VAL A 317 3.06 -11.66 -20.14
C VAL A 317 4.08 -10.73 -20.80
N THR A 318 3.64 -9.53 -21.18
CA THR A 318 4.55 -8.48 -21.68
C THR A 318 5.21 -7.76 -20.52
N TYR A 319 6.54 -7.76 -20.48
CA TYR A 319 7.34 -7.14 -19.41
C TYR A 319 7.90 -5.79 -19.84
N ASP A 320 7.81 -4.79 -18.95
CA ASP A 320 8.66 -3.60 -19.01
C ASP A 320 10.02 -3.94 -18.38
N LEU A 321 11.05 -4.04 -19.20
CA LEU A 321 12.40 -4.45 -18.79
C LEU A 321 13.40 -3.28 -18.84
N ASP A 322 13.04 -2.17 -19.46
CA ASP A 322 13.92 -1.02 -19.63
C ASP A 322 13.53 0.12 -18.68
N ASN A 323 14.31 0.23 -17.60
CA ASN A 323 14.05 1.14 -16.50
C ASN A 323 12.58 1.11 -16.04
N PRO A 324 12.05 -0.07 -15.64
CA PRO A 324 10.67 -0.14 -15.16
C PRO A 324 10.55 0.61 -13.83
N MET A 325 9.30 0.87 -13.43
CA MET A 325 8.99 1.43 -12.11
C MET A 325 9.72 0.64 -11.02
N ARG A 326 10.44 1.34 -10.14
CA ARG A 326 11.15 0.76 -9.00
C ARG A 326 10.71 1.44 -7.72
N ARG A 327 10.27 0.65 -6.73
CA ARG A 327 9.74 1.13 -5.44
C ARG A 327 9.54 -0.04 -4.46
N ASP A 328 9.06 0.23 -3.25
CA ASP A 328 8.81 -0.82 -2.23
C ASP A 328 7.32 -1.20 -2.08
N THR A 329 6.39 -0.43 -2.65
CA THR A 329 4.96 -0.72 -2.56
C THR A 329 4.21 -0.41 -3.86
N THR A 330 3.49 -1.36 -4.46
CA THR A 330 2.64 -1.12 -5.65
C THR A 330 1.34 -1.89 -5.57
N VAL A 331 0.35 -1.51 -6.37
CA VAL A 331 -0.96 -2.15 -6.33
C VAL A 331 -1.02 -3.38 -7.23
N LEU A 332 -1.33 -4.53 -6.65
CA LEU A 332 -1.91 -5.68 -7.35
C LEU A 332 -3.36 -5.33 -7.68
N LEU A 333 -3.64 -5.11 -8.96
CA LEU A 333 -4.96 -4.73 -9.43
C LEU A 333 -5.92 -5.93 -9.36
N GLY A 334 -7.10 -5.71 -8.78
CA GLY A 334 -8.07 -6.77 -8.51
C GLY A 334 -8.47 -7.54 -9.76
N GLY A 335 -8.44 -8.88 -9.67
CA GLY A 335 -8.71 -9.78 -10.78
C GLY A 335 -7.64 -9.80 -11.87
N GLY A 336 -6.47 -9.22 -11.62
CA GLY A 336 -5.33 -9.16 -12.53
C GLY A 336 -4.06 -9.81 -11.97
N LEU A 337 -2.93 -9.40 -12.54
CA LEU A 337 -1.60 -9.92 -12.22
C LEU A 337 -0.60 -8.78 -11.99
N LEU A 338 0.29 -8.99 -11.03
CA LEU A 338 1.43 -8.14 -10.73
C LEU A 338 2.69 -8.98 -10.89
N VAL A 339 3.63 -8.53 -11.73
CA VAL A 339 4.94 -9.16 -11.89
C VAL A 339 6.00 -8.24 -11.35
N ILE A 340 6.70 -8.71 -10.33
CA ILE A 340 7.80 -7.99 -9.68
C ILE A 340 9.11 -8.76 -9.83
N ALA A 341 10.22 -8.02 -9.77
CA ALA A 341 11.55 -8.59 -9.69
C ALA A 341 12.43 -7.80 -8.71
N PHE A 342 13.33 -8.49 -8.02
CA PHE A 342 14.37 -7.86 -7.22
C PHE A 342 15.64 -8.72 -7.25
N GLU A 343 16.75 -8.14 -6.80
CA GLU A 343 18.02 -8.87 -6.75
C GLU A 343 18.31 -9.34 -5.33
N THR A 344 18.76 -10.58 -5.20
CA THR A 344 19.12 -11.20 -3.92
C THR A 344 20.45 -10.68 -3.37
N ARG A 345 20.48 -9.39 -3.00
CA ARG A 345 21.66 -8.66 -2.52
C ARG A 345 21.66 -8.41 -1.02
N ASN A 346 20.58 -8.73 -0.31
CA ASN A 346 20.35 -8.42 1.09
C ASN A 346 19.92 -9.68 1.87
N PRO A 347 20.86 -10.47 2.43
CA PRO A 347 20.50 -11.64 3.24
C PRO A 347 19.55 -11.28 4.38
N GLY A 348 18.49 -12.07 4.54
CA GLY A 348 17.52 -11.85 5.61
C GLY A 348 16.16 -12.49 5.35
N PRO A 349 15.33 -12.63 6.39
CA PRO A 349 13.92 -12.98 6.24
C PRO A 349 13.10 -11.73 5.92
N TRP A 350 12.63 -11.61 4.68
CA TRP A 350 11.90 -10.43 4.20
C TRP A 350 10.43 -10.73 3.96
N LEU A 351 9.56 -10.06 4.70
CA LEU A 351 8.12 -10.17 4.53
C LEU A 351 7.68 -9.50 3.22
N ILE A 352 6.79 -10.15 2.47
CA ILE A 352 6.00 -9.54 1.41
C ILE A 352 4.53 -9.71 1.77
N HIS A 353 3.76 -8.63 1.72
CA HIS A 353 2.39 -8.67 2.21
C HIS A 353 1.49 -7.60 1.60
N CYS A 354 0.19 -7.82 1.71
CA CYS A 354 -0.79 -6.76 1.47
C CYS A 354 -0.68 -5.70 2.58
N HIS A 355 -0.74 -4.42 2.23
CA HIS A 355 -0.61 -3.31 3.18
C HIS A 355 -1.97 -2.75 3.67
N LEU A 356 -3.10 -3.38 3.33
CA LEU A 356 -4.38 -3.16 4.04
C LEU A 356 -4.30 -3.88 5.36
N ALA A 357 -4.18 -3.18 6.50
CA ALA A 357 -3.78 -3.74 7.80
C ALA A 357 -4.53 -5.01 8.22
N PHE A 358 -5.82 -5.13 7.91
CA PHE A 358 -6.62 -6.32 8.25
C PHE A 358 -6.26 -7.55 7.40
N HIS A 359 -5.75 -7.38 6.18
CA HIS A 359 -5.39 -8.48 5.29
C HIS A 359 -4.14 -9.25 5.75
N PRO A 360 -2.96 -8.63 6.03
CA PRO A 360 -1.80 -9.35 6.54
C PRO A 360 -2.05 -9.88 7.95
N SER A 361 -2.82 -9.16 8.80
CA SER A 361 -3.29 -9.70 10.09
C SER A 361 -4.14 -10.95 9.93
N ASN A 362 -4.80 -11.11 8.78
CA ASN A 362 -5.64 -12.25 8.43
C ASN A 362 -4.98 -13.19 7.41
N GLY A 363 -3.65 -13.13 7.26
CA GLY A 363 -2.82 -14.12 6.55
C GLY A 363 -2.36 -13.76 5.14
N PHE A 364 -2.63 -12.55 4.64
CA PHE A 364 -2.16 -12.11 3.33
C PHE A 364 -0.69 -11.66 3.36
N ALA A 365 0.21 -12.63 3.54
CA ALA A 365 1.65 -12.43 3.51
C ALA A 365 2.38 -13.71 3.12
N LEU A 366 3.68 -13.61 2.87
CA LEU A 366 4.66 -14.70 2.95
C LEU A 366 6.03 -14.09 3.26
N GLN A 367 7.07 -14.91 3.43
CA GLN A 367 8.42 -14.41 3.63
C GLN A 367 9.45 -15.03 2.68
N PHE A 368 10.36 -14.21 2.18
CA PHE A 368 11.55 -14.65 1.48
C PHE A 368 12.67 -14.90 2.50
N ILE A 369 13.19 -16.12 2.53
CA ILE A 369 14.42 -16.43 3.25
C ILE A 369 15.57 -16.23 2.27
N GLU A 370 16.09 -15.01 2.23
CA GLU A 370 17.13 -14.64 1.27
C GLU A 370 18.51 -14.99 1.79
N ARG A 371 19.24 -15.80 1.01
CA ARG A 371 20.66 -16.17 1.28
C ARG A 371 20.84 -16.66 2.71
N GLU A 372 20.05 -17.67 3.09
CA GLU A 372 19.96 -18.22 4.44
C GLU A 372 21.31 -18.41 5.14
N SER A 373 22.28 -19.01 4.43
CA SER A 373 23.61 -19.30 4.98
C SER A 373 24.41 -18.06 5.38
N GLU A 374 24.07 -16.87 4.88
CA GLU A 374 24.76 -15.61 5.18
C GLU A 374 24.05 -14.82 6.30
N ILE A 375 22.84 -15.20 6.71
CA ILE A 375 22.02 -14.45 7.68
C ILE A 375 22.69 -14.42 9.06
N LEU A 376 23.07 -15.59 9.59
CA LEU A 376 23.68 -15.67 10.93
C LEU A 376 25.07 -15.02 10.99
N GLU A 377 25.82 -15.02 9.89
CA GLU A 377 27.12 -14.37 9.82
C GLU A 377 26.98 -12.84 9.98
N GLN A 378 25.95 -12.24 9.38
CA GLN A 378 25.67 -10.81 9.55
C GLN A 378 25.35 -10.45 11.00
N LEU A 379 24.56 -11.29 11.69
CA LEU A 379 24.16 -11.07 13.08
C LEU A 379 25.32 -11.26 14.08
N ASN A 380 26.33 -12.04 13.71
CA ASN A 380 27.53 -12.30 14.52
C ASN A 380 28.77 -11.52 14.05
N GLY A 381 28.63 -10.69 13.01
CA GLY A 381 29.69 -9.87 12.44
C GLY A 381 30.29 -8.86 13.43
N ARG A 382 31.48 -8.31 13.12
CA ARG A 382 32.14 -7.28 13.97
C ARG A 382 31.25 -6.05 14.16
N GLU A 383 30.46 -5.68 13.17
CA GLU A 383 29.54 -4.53 13.22
C GLU A 383 28.36 -4.78 14.18
N ALA A 384 27.76 -5.98 14.17
CA ALA A 384 26.68 -6.34 15.09
C ALA A 384 27.13 -6.34 16.57
N ARG A 385 28.40 -6.64 16.84
CA ARG A 385 28.99 -6.57 18.19
C ARG A 385 29.18 -5.14 18.72
N GLN A 386 29.16 -4.12 17.86
CA GLN A 386 29.24 -2.72 18.29
C GLN A 386 27.90 -2.18 18.85
N TYR A 387 26.81 -2.91 18.65
CA TYR A 387 25.46 -2.56 19.12
C TYR A 387 24.97 -3.46 20.26
N ARG A 388 25.83 -4.32 20.81
CA ARG A 388 25.54 -5.16 21.99
C ARG A 388 26.00 -4.50 23.28
#